data_AF-A0A814D8L2-F1
#
_entry.id   AF-A0A814D8L2-F1
#
_cell.length_a   1.000
_cell.length_b   1.000
_cell.length_c   1.000
_cell.angle_alpha   90.00
_cell.angle_beta   90.00
_cell.angle_gamma   90.00
#
_symmetry.space_group_name_H-M   'P 1'
#
loop_
_entity.id
_entity.type
_entity.pdbx_description
1 polymer ?
#
loop_
_entity_poly.entity_id
_entity_poly.type
_entity_poly.pdbx_seq_one_letter_code
_entity_poly.pdbx_strand_id
1 'polypeptide(L)'
;MTSKSIRTAFKFLARQHFLIFACSFILLINLIFYLNKWHYEFKYPNRHTKLLYLTPQENNTYNDVISAANPFDIVISYYSESTDYVAQYVRYLRNVANLKKLRPRIIVYNKNSRINNQVLKLLLDADIIQYLPNLGREGATYLYHIVTNYHVLADHTIFSQAGVEGLTGSGLANWYFDRLEYQFNSSVGYMPLVNSNMITTYDCGTHRTGNFPRLVQIWSMLEQSLCPPGGQAVAFRGQFLVSNKRIKRRPLHIYKYFYELITANTSHWLHRDIRSLFFKSTPDNPIFGHTIERSWTILFKCYQPDLYERCQRRECACFDES
;
A
#
# COMPACT_ATOMS: atom_id res chain seq x y z
N MET A 1 -48.36 -47.64 22.98
CA MET A 1 -47.93 -46.23 23.07
C MET A 1 -47.86 -45.66 21.67
N THR A 2 -48.85 -44.83 21.33
CA THR A 2 -49.20 -44.44 19.96
C THR A 2 -48.50 -43.14 19.55
N SER A 3 -48.24 -42.99 18.25
CA SER A 3 -47.43 -41.95 17.60
C SER A 3 -47.78 -40.49 17.93
N LYS A 4 -48.86 -40.23 18.67
CA LYS A 4 -49.24 -38.90 19.15
C LYS A 4 -48.26 -38.34 20.18
N SER A 5 -47.72 -39.14 21.10
CA SER A 5 -46.78 -38.66 22.12
C SER A 5 -45.44 -38.21 21.51
N ILE A 6 -44.96 -38.96 20.51
CA ILE A 6 -43.73 -38.66 19.76
C ILE A 6 -43.87 -37.35 18.98
N ARG A 7 -45.02 -37.09 18.36
CA ARG A 7 -45.27 -35.84 17.62
C ARG A 7 -45.25 -34.60 18.51
N THR A 8 -45.69 -34.70 19.76
CA THR A 8 -45.69 -33.57 20.69
C THR A 8 -44.28 -33.26 21.19
N ALA A 9 -43.48 -34.30 21.48
CA ALA A 9 -42.07 -34.14 21.84
C ALA A 9 -41.25 -33.53 20.67
N PHE A 10 -41.53 -33.95 19.43
CA PHE A 10 -40.86 -33.41 18.24
C PHE A 10 -41.17 -31.92 18.00
N LYS A 11 -42.41 -31.49 18.26
CA LYS A 11 -42.80 -30.08 18.16
C LYS A 11 -42.16 -29.21 19.23
N PHE A 12 -41.93 -29.77 20.43
CA PHE A 12 -41.24 -29.07 21.51
C PHE A 12 -39.75 -28.89 21.22
N LEU A 13 -39.07 -29.94 20.75
CA LEU A 13 -37.68 -29.88 20.30
C LEU A 13 -37.49 -28.93 19.11
N ALA A 14 -38.37 -28.96 18.12
CA ALA A 14 -38.31 -28.04 16.97
C ALA A 14 -38.47 -26.57 17.38
N ARG A 15 -39.31 -26.26 18.38
CA ARG A 15 -39.44 -24.90 18.92
C ARG A 15 -38.20 -24.46 19.68
N GLN A 16 -37.56 -25.34 20.45
CA GLN A 16 -36.31 -25.01 21.13
C GLN A 16 -35.17 -24.75 20.13
N HIS A 17 -35.03 -25.57 19.08
CA HIS A 17 -34.02 -25.34 18.04
C HIS A 17 -34.26 -24.04 17.26
N PHE A 18 -35.51 -23.69 16.99
CA PHE A 18 -35.84 -22.42 16.32
C PHE A 18 -35.47 -21.20 17.17
N LEU A 19 -35.74 -21.25 18.49
CA LEU A 19 -35.39 -20.17 19.41
C LEU A 19 -33.86 -20.01 19.56
N ILE A 20 -33.12 -21.11 19.60
CA ILE A 20 -31.64 -21.07 19.64
C ILE A 20 -31.10 -20.46 18.34
N PHE A 21 -31.62 -20.87 17.19
CA PHE A 21 -31.18 -20.34 15.89
C PHE A 21 -31.48 -18.84 15.74
N ALA A 22 -32.65 -18.40 16.22
CA ALA A 22 -33.02 -16.99 16.22
C ALA A 22 -32.11 -16.15 17.15
N CYS A 23 -31.80 -16.64 18.36
CA CYS A 23 -30.86 -15.98 19.27
C CYS A 23 -29.44 -15.89 18.68
N SER A 24 -28.94 -16.96 18.05
CA SER A 24 -27.62 -16.95 17.38
C SER A 24 -27.56 -15.98 16.20
N PHE A 25 -28.64 -15.86 15.42
CA PHE A 25 -28.72 -14.92 14.30
C PHE A 25 -28.73 -13.45 14.77
N ILE A 26 -29.43 -13.15 15.87
CA ILE A 26 -29.45 -11.81 16.47
C ILE A 26 -28.07 -11.45 17.05
N LEU A 27 -27.37 -12.40 17.69
CA LEU A 27 -26.01 -12.19 18.17
C LEU A 27 -25.02 -11.95 17.02
N LEU A 28 -25.15 -12.68 15.90
CA LEU A 28 -24.34 -12.49 14.70
C LEU A 28 -24.55 -11.09 14.08
N ILE A 29 -25.79 -10.63 13.99
CA ILE A 29 -26.11 -9.29 13.48
C ILE A 29 -25.53 -8.21 14.40
N ASN A 30 -25.69 -8.35 15.72
CA ASN A 30 -25.10 -7.41 16.68
C ASN A 30 -23.57 -7.41 16.62
N LEU A 31 -22.92 -8.56 16.38
CA LEU A 31 -21.48 -8.64 16.19
C LEU A 31 -21.03 -7.94 14.89
N ILE A 32 -21.77 -8.09 13.78
CA ILE A 32 -21.49 -7.37 12.51
C ILE A 32 -21.65 -5.86 12.69
N PHE A 33 -22.67 -5.41 13.42
CA PHE A 33 -22.84 -3.99 13.76
C PHE A 33 -21.73 -3.48 14.68
N TYR A 34 -21.32 -4.28 15.67
CA TYR A 34 -20.23 -3.93 16.58
C TYR A 34 -18.90 -3.82 15.82
N LEU A 35 -18.58 -4.75 14.91
CA LEU A 35 -17.37 -4.73 14.08
C LEU A 35 -17.38 -3.57 13.07
N ASN A 36 -18.53 -3.24 12.47
CA ASN A 36 -18.64 -2.09 11.58
C ASN A 36 -18.54 -0.75 12.32
N LYS A 37 -19.08 -0.65 13.54
CA LYS A 37 -18.91 0.53 14.40
C LYS A 37 -17.46 0.66 14.87
N TRP A 38 -16.81 -0.44 15.23
CA TRP A 38 -15.39 -0.45 15.62
C TRP A 38 -14.46 -0.07 14.45
N HIS A 39 -14.77 -0.48 13.22
CA HIS A 39 -14.02 -0.05 12.02
C HIS A 39 -14.25 1.43 11.67
N TYR A 40 -15.40 2.01 12.05
CA TYR A 40 -15.71 3.42 11.83
C TYR A 40 -15.10 4.34 12.90
N GLU A 41 -15.14 3.98 14.19
CA GLU A 41 -14.65 4.84 15.28
C GLU A 41 -13.11 4.95 15.36
N PHE A 42 -12.36 3.97 14.82
CA PHE A 42 -10.88 4.05 14.76
C PHE A 42 -10.32 4.71 13.50
N LYS A 43 -11.18 5.08 12.54
CA LYS A 43 -10.79 5.71 11.28
C LYS A 43 -11.09 7.22 11.23
N TYR A 44 -11.03 7.90 12.40
CA TYR A 44 -11.10 9.36 12.66
C TYR A 44 -12.54 9.93 12.82
N PRO A 45 -12.80 11.08 13.54
CA PRO A 45 -11.86 12.18 13.87
C PRO A 45 -12.06 13.04 15.17
N ASN A 46 -11.02 13.84 15.47
CA ASN A 46 -10.95 15.18 16.11
C ASN A 46 -10.95 15.37 17.64
N ARG A 47 -9.82 15.87 18.19
CA ARG A 47 -9.62 17.29 18.59
C ARG A 47 -8.21 17.57 19.13
N HIS A 48 -7.71 18.78 18.81
CA HIS A 48 -6.50 19.45 19.28
C HIS A 48 -5.25 19.42 18.40
N THR A 49 -5.40 19.71 17.11
CA THR A 49 -4.40 20.55 16.42
C THR A 49 -4.99 21.95 16.30
N LYS A 50 -4.46 22.88 17.09
CA LYS A 50 -4.74 24.31 16.96
C LYS A 50 -4.23 24.71 15.58
N LEU A 51 -5.13 24.84 14.61
CA LEU A 51 -4.79 25.31 13.26
C LEU A 51 -4.14 26.70 13.39
N LEU A 52 -2.84 26.76 13.14
CA LEU A 52 -2.23 27.97 12.60
C LEU A 52 -2.80 28.15 11.18
N TYR A 53 -3.93 28.83 11.09
CA TYR A 53 -4.41 29.38 9.83
C TYR A 53 -3.45 30.49 9.42
N LEU A 54 -2.36 30.12 8.77
CA LEU A 54 -1.71 31.04 7.84
C LEU A 54 -2.64 31.13 6.63
N THR A 55 -2.99 32.36 6.28
CA THR A 55 -3.76 32.68 5.08
C THR A 55 -3.19 31.96 3.87
N PRO A 56 -4.02 31.56 2.87
CA PRO A 56 -3.52 30.98 1.64
C PRO A 56 -2.69 32.06 0.92
N GLN A 57 -1.38 32.05 1.12
CA GLN A 57 -0.49 32.80 0.23
C GLN A 57 -0.45 32.03 -1.09
N GLU A 58 -0.86 32.73 -2.14
CA GLU A 58 -0.57 32.41 -3.53
C GLU A 58 0.95 32.18 -3.67
N ASN A 59 1.34 30.90 -3.66
CA ASN A 59 2.56 30.28 -4.21
C ASN A 59 2.87 28.97 -3.45
N ASN A 60 1.94 28.01 -3.52
CA ASN A 60 2.08 26.67 -2.93
C ASN A 60 3.00 25.72 -3.74
N THR A 61 3.88 26.25 -4.59
CA THR A 61 4.69 25.51 -5.57
C THR A 61 6.16 25.40 -5.19
N TYR A 62 6.52 25.57 -3.91
CA TYR A 62 7.87 25.26 -3.46
C TYR A 62 8.09 23.73 -3.55
N ASN A 63 8.94 23.33 -4.49
CA ASN A 63 9.37 21.96 -4.70
C ASN A 63 10.89 21.89 -4.54
N ASP A 64 11.35 21.10 -3.59
CA ASP A 64 12.78 20.78 -3.50
C ASP A 64 13.21 19.93 -4.71
N VAL A 65 14.42 20.17 -5.22
CA VAL A 65 14.99 19.39 -6.34
C VAL A 65 15.86 18.26 -5.80
N ILE A 66 15.68 17.06 -6.36
CA ILE A 66 16.60 15.93 -6.14
C ILE A 66 17.73 16.07 -7.17
N SER A 67 18.89 16.54 -6.72
CA SER A 67 20.01 16.88 -7.60
C SER A 67 21.12 15.82 -7.69
N ALA A 68 21.14 14.86 -6.76
CA ALA A 68 22.15 13.83 -6.69
C ALA A 68 21.61 12.52 -6.11
N ALA A 69 22.25 11.42 -6.50
CA ALA A 69 22.04 10.12 -5.91
C ALA A 69 22.42 10.11 -4.43
N ASN A 70 21.66 9.38 -3.62
CA ASN A 70 21.93 9.13 -2.21
C ASN A 70 22.06 7.60 -2.01
N PRO A 71 22.76 7.09 -1.00
CA PRO A 71 22.79 5.64 -0.77
C PRO A 71 21.39 5.07 -0.48
N PHE A 72 20.51 5.85 0.15
CA PHE A 72 19.20 5.36 0.56
C PHE A 72 18.14 6.47 0.57
N ASP A 73 17.03 6.25 -0.12
CA ASP A 73 15.88 7.17 -0.11
C ASP A 73 14.67 6.51 0.58
N ILE A 74 13.86 7.32 1.27
CA ILE A 74 12.57 6.93 1.81
C ILE A 74 11.53 7.87 1.20
N VAL A 75 10.71 7.34 0.31
CA VAL A 75 9.69 8.07 -0.45
C VAL A 75 8.32 7.83 0.17
N ILE A 76 7.72 8.90 0.67
CA ILE A 76 6.41 8.89 1.35
C ILE A 76 5.39 9.64 0.50
N SER A 77 4.30 8.96 0.15
CA SER A 77 3.12 9.59 -0.46
C SER A 77 2.19 10.11 0.63
N TYR A 78 2.15 11.43 0.83
CA TYR A 78 1.35 12.11 1.84
C TYR A 78 0.10 12.74 1.22
N TYR A 79 -1.05 12.63 1.90
CA TYR A 79 -2.26 13.35 1.53
C TYR A 79 -2.88 14.04 2.76
N SER A 80 -3.73 13.34 3.51
CA SER A 80 -4.51 13.94 4.60
C SER A 80 -4.28 13.27 5.94
N GLU A 81 -3.21 12.48 6.05
CA GLU A 81 -2.83 11.84 7.30
C GLU A 81 -2.41 12.88 8.34
N SER A 82 -2.56 12.51 9.62
CA SER A 82 -2.10 13.35 10.73
C SER A 82 -0.60 13.61 10.61
N THR A 83 -0.18 14.87 10.65
CA THR A 83 1.24 15.25 10.59
C THR A 83 2.01 14.65 11.76
N ASP A 84 1.41 14.54 12.95
CA ASP A 84 2.06 13.92 14.12
C ASP A 84 2.31 12.42 13.92
N TYR A 85 1.35 11.73 13.29
CA TYR A 85 1.46 10.32 12.96
C TYR A 85 2.60 10.10 11.95
N VAL A 86 2.66 10.91 10.90
CA VAL A 86 3.69 10.80 9.86
C VAL A 86 5.06 11.23 10.39
N ALA A 87 5.14 12.28 11.21
CA ALA A 87 6.38 12.68 11.88
C ALA A 87 6.89 11.57 12.81
N GLN A 88 5.99 10.91 13.54
CA GLN A 88 6.35 9.74 14.34
C GLN A 88 6.87 8.59 13.47
N TYR A 89 6.24 8.30 12.34
CA TYR A 89 6.73 7.30 11.39
C TYR A 89 8.15 7.61 10.90
N VAL A 90 8.40 8.86 10.46
CA VAL A 90 9.73 9.32 10.02
C VAL A 90 10.76 9.15 11.13
N ARG A 91 10.44 9.56 12.37
CA ARG A 91 11.33 9.37 13.53
C ARG A 91 11.68 7.91 13.76
N TYR A 92 10.74 6.98 13.64
CA TYR A 92 11.05 5.56 13.82
C TYR A 92 11.97 5.04 12.71
N LEU A 93 11.73 5.39 11.45
CA LEU A 93 12.60 4.98 10.34
C LEU A 93 14.04 5.50 10.50
N ARG A 94 14.20 6.77 10.90
CA ARG A 94 15.53 7.36 11.16
C ARG A 94 16.29 6.64 12.29
N ASN A 95 15.58 5.96 13.19
CA ASN A 95 16.16 5.27 14.34
C ASN A 95 16.35 3.75 14.15
N VAL A 96 15.95 3.18 13.01
CA VAL A 96 16.34 1.79 12.66
C VAL A 96 17.85 1.77 12.46
N ALA A 97 18.58 0.89 13.16
CA ALA A 97 20.03 1.00 13.28
C ALA A 97 20.73 0.76 11.94
N ASN A 98 20.24 -0.19 11.15
CA ASN A 98 20.77 -0.45 9.80
C ASN A 98 20.46 0.66 8.81
N LEU A 99 19.30 1.31 8.91
CA LEU A 99 18.99 2.46 8.06
C LEU A 99 19.80 3.68 8.47
N LYS A 100 19.94 3.96 9.78
CA LYS A 100 20.67 5.12 10.31
C LYS A 100 22.09 5.23 9.77
N LYS A 101 22.78 4.11 9.59
CA LYS A 101 24.14 4.04 9.01
C LYS A 101 24.19 4.55 7.57
N LEU A 102 23.11 4.40 6.81
CA LEU A 102 22.98 4.81 5.41
C LEU A 102 22.57 6.27 5.25
N ARG A 103 22.23 6.95 6.36
CA ARG A 103 21.78 8.35 6.38
C ARG A 103 20.66 8.59 5.34
N PRO A 104 19.50 7.92 5.52
CA PRO A 104 18.46 7.92 4.51
C PRO A 104 17.87 9.33 4.37
N ARG A 105 17.60 9.71 3.12
CA ARG A 105 16.95 10.96 2.77
C ARG A 105 15.44 10.74 2.71
N ILE A 106 14.70 11.51 3.51
CA ILE A 106 13.25 11.47 3.60
C ILE A 106 12.67 12.41 2.53
N ILE A 107 11.96 11.82 1.56
CA ILE A 107 11.33 12.52 0.44
C ILE A 107 9.83 12.37 0.59
N VAL A 108 9.13 13.49 0.80
CA VAL A 108 7.68 13.52 0.95
C VAL A 108 7.05 14.16 -0.29
N TYR A 109 6.16 13.42 -0.94
CA TYR A 109 5.29 13.98 -1.97
C TYR A 109 3.96 14.36 -1.35
N ASN A 110 3.71 15.66 -1.24
CA ASN A 110 2.50 16.24 -0.68
C ASN A 110 1.40 16.33 -1.75
N LYS A 111 0.31 15.58 -1.55
CA LYS A 111 -0.88 15.62 -2.41
C LYS A 111 -2.00 16.50 -1.88
N ASN A 112 -1.80 17.15 -0.74
CA ASN A 112 -2.79 17.99 -0.09
C ASN A 112 -2.49 19.45 -0.34
N SER A 113 -3.31 20.06 -1.19
CA SER A 113 -3.20 21.48 -1.57
C SER A 113 -3.49 22.45 -0.43
N ARG A 114 -3.98 21.97 0.72
CA ARG A 114 -4.36 22.81 1.87
C ARG A 114 -3.22 23.04 2.86
N ILE A 115 -2.12 22.30 2.76
CA ILE A 115 -0.97 22.46 3.64
C ILE A 115 0.24 22.94 2.85
N ASN A 116 0.91 23.96 3.38
CA ASN A 116 2.11 24.53 2.78
C ASN A 116 3.29 23.56 2.92
N ASN A 117 4.05 23.39 1.84
CA ASN A 117 5.18 22.47 1.79
C ASN A 117 6.30 22.82 2.79
N GLN A 118 6.62 24.10 3.01
CA GLN A 118 7.67 24.47 3.98
C GLN A 118 7.25 24.13 5.41
N VAL A 119 5.99 24.37 5.76
CA VAL A 119 5.42 23.98 7.06
C VAL A 119 5.44 22.46 7.22
N LEU A 120 4.97 21.72 6.20
CA LEU A 120 4.95 20.27 6.25
C LEU A 120 6.36 19.66 6.36
N LYS A 121 7.34 20.24 5.66
CA LYS A 121 8.75 19.82 5.72
C LYS A 121 9.28 19.89 7.16
N LEU A 122 9.02 21.02 7.84
CA LEU A 122 9.42 21.22 9.24
C LEU A 122 8.70 20.26 10.19
N LEU A 123 7.38 20.08 10.02
CA LEU A 123 6.58 19.20 10.89
C LEU A 123 7.02 17.73 10.79
N LEU A 124 7.37 17.28 9.59
CA LEU A 124 7.72 15.88 9.35
C LEU A 124 9.21 15.58 9.53
N ASP A 125 10.05 16.60 9.73
CA ASP A 125 11.52 16.46 9.66
C ASP A 125 11.96 15.81 8.32
N ALA A 126 11.34 16.26 7.22
CA ALA A 126 11.62 15.76 5.89
C ALA A 126 12.80 16.50 5.24
N ASP A 127 13.63 15.79 4.49
CA ASP A 127 14.77 16.37 3.78
C ASP A 127 14.32 17.08 2.48
N ILE A 128 13.34 16.50 1.80
CA ILE A 128 12.79 16.98 0.53
C ILE A 128 11.27 16.91 0.59
N ILE A 129 10.61 17.98 0.14
CA ILE A 129 9.16 17.98 -0.10
C ILE A 129 8.83 18.47 -1.51
N GLN A 130 7.89 17.77 -2.15
CA GLN A 130 7.36 18.17 -3.46
C GLN A 130 5.85 18.06 -3.48
N TYR A 131 5.18 19.06 -4.04
CA TYR A 131 3.76 19.00 -4.30
C TYR A 131 3.47 18.13 -5.53
N LEU A 132 2.45 17.28 -5.44
CA LEU A 132 1.85 16.57 -6.57
C LEU A 132 0.33 16.75 -6.57
N PRO A 133 -0.33 16.81 -7.74
CA PRO A 133 -1.78 16.65 -7.80
C PRO A 133 -2.21 15.33 -7.13
N ASN A 134 -3.37 15.34 -6.47
CA ASN A 134 -3.95 14.12 -5.89
C ASN A 134 -4.55 13.22 -6.97
N LEU A 135 -3.69 12.61 -7.77
CA LEU A 135 -4.02 11.69 -8.86
C LEU A 135 -3.35 10.34 -8.62
N GLY A 136 -4.00 9.26 -9.06
CA GLY A 136 -3.44 7.92 -9.18
C GLY A 136 -2.92 7.29 -7.87
N ARG A 137 -3.48 7.68 -6.72
CA ARG A 137 -3.12 7.19 -5.39
C ARG A 137 -1.60 7.24 -5.10
N GLU A 138 -1.10 6.39 -4.21
CA GLU A 138 0.33 6.23 -3.94
C GLU A 138 1.13 5.77 -5.17
N GLY A 139 0.52 4.96 -6.04
CA GLY A 139 1.23 4.41 -7.20
C GLY A 139 1.73 5.49 -8.15
N ALA A 140 0.95 6.55 -8.37
CA ALA A 140 1.39 7.69 -9.17
C ALA A 140 2.57 8.43 -8.53
N THR A 141 2.63 8.50 -7.19
CA THR A 141 3.76 9.10 -6.48
C THR A 141 5.04 8.32 -6.75
N TYR A 142 4.99 6.98 -6.65
CA TYR A 142 6.17 6.14 -6.82
C TYR A 142 6.64 6.16 -8.28
N LEU A 143 5.71 6.09 -9.23
CA LEU A 143 6.02 6.21 -10.65
C LEU A 143 6.61 7.58 -10.99
N TYR A 144 6.04 8.68 -10.45
CA TYR A 144 6.61 10.02 -10.63
C TYR A 144 8.05 10.09 -10.11
N HIS A 145 8.31 9.59 -8.90
CA HIS A 145 9.65 9.56 -8.33
C HIS A 145 10.62 8.77 -9.20
N ILE A 146 10.23 7.56 -9.66
CA ILE A 146 11.05 6.74 -10.53
C ILE A 146 11.33 7.45 -11.86
N VAL A 147 10.30 8.01 -12.49
CA VAL A 147 10.43 8.67 -13.81
C VAL A 147 11.32 9.90 -13.74
N THR A 148 11.12 10.75 -12.72
CA THR A 148 11.85 12.01 -12.59
C THR A 148 13.29 11.83 -12.15
N ASN A 149 13.58 10.77 -11.39
CA ASN A 149 14.89 10.53 -10.81
C ASN A 149 15.62 9.33 -11.40
N TYR A 150 15.12 8.73 -12.49
CA TYR A 150 15.58 7.44 -13.03
C TYR A 150 17.11 7.29 -13.14
N HIS A 151 17.79 8.37 -13.53
CA HIS A 151 19.24 8.40 -13.70
C HIS A 151 20.03 8.62 -12.41
N VAL A 152 19.39 9.13 -11.36
CA VAL A 152 19.98 9.48 -10.05
C VAL A 152 19.28 8.79 -8.87
N LEU A 153 18.59 7.67 -9.13
CA LEU A 153 17.95 6.86 -8.09
C LEU A 153 18.97 6.41 -7.04
N ALA A 154 18.56 6.46 -5.76
CA ALA A 154 19.33 5.91 -4.66
C ALA A 154 19.58 4.40 -4.82
N ASP A 155 20.63 3.86 -4.19
CA ASP A 155 20.94 2.42 -4.30
C ASP A 155 19.76 1.56 -3.85
N HIS A 156 19.09 1.98 -2.77
CA HIS A 156 17.81 1.44 -2.33
C HIS A 156 16.81 2.55 -2.02
N THR A 157 15.54 2.24 -2.25
CA THR A 157 14.43 3.14 -1.94
C THR A 157 13.32 2.39 -1.22
N ILE A 158 12.86 2.93 -0.09
CA ILE A 158 11.59 2.54 0.51
C ILE A 158 10.49 3.40 -0.11
N PHE A 159 9.44 2.75 -0.62
CA PHE A 159 8.20 3.41 -1.03
C PHE A 159 7.12 3.08 0.00
N SER A 160 6.45 4.11 0.51
CA SER A 160 5.38 3.96 1.50
C SER A 160 4.28 5.00 1.33
N GLN A 161 3.05 4.64 1.72
CA GLN A 161 2.00 5.60 2.02
C GLN A 161 2.33 6.29 3.35
N ALA A 162 1.82 7.51 3.54
CA ALA A 162 1.90 8.18 4.84
C ALA A 162 1.03 7.47 5.89
N GLY A 163 -0.12 6.92 5.51
CA GLY A 163 -0.93 6.00 6.32
C GLY A 163 -0.37 4.58 6.38
N VAL A 164 0.87 4.45 6.82
CA VAL A 164 1.69 3.22 6.77
C VAL A 164 1.05 2.03 7.50
N GLU A 165 1.20 0.82 6.94
CA GLU A 165 0.88 -0.39 7.68
C GLU A 165 2.00 -0.73 8.66
N GLY A 166 1.63 -1.05 9.91
CA GLY A 166 2.58 -1.50 10.91
C GLY A 166 3.16 -0.39 11.77
N LEU A 167 2.64 0.84 11.74
CA LEU A 167 2.85 1.77 12.84
C LEU A 167 1.78 1.56 13.93
N THR A 168 2.22 1.28 15.14
CA THR A 168 1.39 1.06 16.33
C THR A 168 1.66 2.14 17.37
N GLY A 169 0.87 2.17 18.45
CA GLY A 169 1.11 3.09 19.58
C GLY A 169 2.48 2.91 20.26
N SER A 170 3.12 1.75 20.09
CA SER A 170 4.44 1.45 20.66
C SER A 170 5.58 1.51 19.63
N GLY A 171 5.31 1.88 18.38
CA GLY A 171 6.31 2.02 17.32
C GLY A 171 6.06 1.18 16.08
N LEU A 172 7.12 0.84 15.35
CA LEU A 172 6.99 -0.08 14.22
C LEU A 172 6.68 -1.48 14.74
N ALA A 173 5.73 -2.15 14.11
CA ALA A 173 5.39 -3.53 14.39
C ALA A 173 6.63 -4.41 14.17
N ASN A 174 6.77 -5.44 15.01
CA ASN A 174 7.97 -6.29 15.01
C ASN A 174 8.30 -6.85 13.63
N TRP A 175 7.31 -7.29 12.84
CA TRP A 175 7.55 -7.82 11.50
C TRP A 175 8.12 -6.77 10.52
N TYR A 176 7.80 -5.49 10.72
CA TYR A 176 8.34 -4.39 9.91
C TYR A 176 9.77 -4.11 10.35
N PHE A 177 9.95 -3.90 11.66
CA PHE A 177 11.26 -3.66 12.23
C PHE A 177 12.25 -4.79 11.89
N ASP A 178 11.84 -6.05 12.04
CA ASP A 178 12.66 -7.23 11.75
C ASP A 178 13.16 -7.25 10.29
N ARG A 179 12.34 -6.80 9.34
CA ARG A 179 12.74 -6.73 7.94
C ARG A 179 13.82 -5.69 7.70
N LEU A 180 13.67 -4.50 8.29
CA LEU A 180 14.64 -3.42 8.12
C LEU A 180 15.92 -3.63 8.92
N GLU A 181 15.83 -4.25 10.10
CA GLU A 181 16.96 -4.42 11.02
C GLU A 181 17.71 -5.74 10.79
N TYR A 182 17.04 -6.83 10.41
CA TYR A 182 17.69 -8.15 10.33
C TYR A 182 17.71 -8.75 8.92
N GLN A 183 16.73 -8.47 8.06
CA GLN A 183 16.69 -9.05 6.71
C GLN A 183 17.33 -8.14 5.65
N PHE A 184 17.25 -6.83 5.83
CA PHE A 184 17.82 -5.89 4.88
C PHE A 184 19.35 -5.93 4.87
N ASN A 185 19.91 -6.04 3.68
CA ASN A 185 21.31 -5.80 3.36
C ASN A 185 21.42 -5.34 1.89
N SER A 186 22.62 -4.98 1.43
CA SER A 186 22.83 -4.42 0.08
C SER A 186 22.49 -5.38 -1.08
N SER A 187 22.39 -6.69 -0.84
CA SER A 187 21.98 -7.67 -1.85
C SER A 187 20.46 -7.76 -2.03
N VAL A 188 19.66 -7.19 -1.12
CA VAL A 188 18.19 -7.20 -1.25
C VAL A 188 17.79 -6.32 -2.44
N GLY A 189 17.14 -6.94 -3.43
CA GLY A 189 16.66 -6.24 -4.61
C GLY A 189 15.20 -5.78 -4.50
N TYR A 190 14.36 -6.55 -3.82
CA TYR A 190 12.97 -6.17 -3.50
C TYR A 190 12.55 -6.84 -2.19
N MET A 191 11.88 -6.10 -1.31
CA MET A 191 11.35 -6.62 -0.06
C MET A 191 9.99 -5.95 0.24
N PRO A 192 8.88 -6.71 0.29
CA PRO A 192 7.62 -6.18 0.77
C PRO A 192 7.78 -5.72 2.21
N LEU A 193 7.20 -4.58 2.56
CA LEU A 193 7.21 -4.02 3.91
C LEU A 193 5.79 -4.03 4.50
N VAL A 194 5.05 -5.12 4.29
CA VAL A 194 3.67 -5.32 4.79
C VAL A 194 3.53 -6.57 5.64
N ASN A 195 2.49 -6.69 6.46
CA ASN A 195 2.29 -7.95 7.19
C ASN A 195 2.31 -9.16 6.24
N SER A 196 2.88 -10.31 6.62
CA SER A 196 2.98 -11.47 5.73
C SER A 196 1.60 -11.98 5.23
N ASN A 197 0.51 -11.67 5.93
CA ASN A 197 -0.87 -11.94 5.48
C ASN A 197 -1.36 -11.02 4.36
N MET A 198 -0.63 -9.94 4.06
CA MET A 198 -0.90 -9.03 2.94
C MET A 198 -0.13 -9.42 1.67
N ILE A 199 0.59 -10.55 1.73
CA ILE A 199 1.26 -11.16 0.59
C ILE A 199 0.45 -12.39 0.21
N THR A 200 0.24 -12.58 -1.09
CA THR A 200 -0.54 -13.71 -1.60
C THR A 200 -0.18 -13.99 -3.05
N THR A 201 -0.80 -15.00 -3.66
CA THR A 201 -0.61 -15.36 -5.06
C THR A 201 -1.86 -15.04 -5.86
N TYR A 202 -1.68 -14.36 -6.99
CA TYR A 202 -2.75 -14.07 -7.96
C TYR A 202 -2.53 -14.93 -9.19
N ASP A 203 -3.54 -15.63 -9.66
CA ASP A 203 -3.47 -16.33 -10.94
C ASP A 203 -3.81 -15.35 -12.06
N CYS A 204 -2.78 -14.64 -12.55
CA CYS A 204 -2.88 -13.71 -13.66
C CYS A 204 -3.95 -12.62 -13.49
N GLY A 205 -4.13 -12.16 -12.25
CA GLY A 205 -5.15 -11.17 -11.90
C GLY A 205 -6.36 -11.73 -11.17
N THR A 206 -6.52 -13.05 -11.12
CA THR A 206 -7.61 -13.70 -10.41
C THR A 206 -7.20 -14.13 -9.00
N HIS A 207 -7.97 -13.72 -8.00
CA HIS A 207 -7.81 -14.17 -6.61
C HIS A 207 -9.15 -14.05 -5.86
N ARG A 208 -9.29 -14.81 -4.76
CA ARG A 208 -10.53 -14.82 -3.94
C ARG A 208 -10.91 -13.45 -3.37
N THR A 209 -9.95 -12.54 -3.17
CA THR A 209 -10.21 -11.20 -2.63
C THR A 209 -10.49 -10.14 -3.69
N GLY A 210 -10.42 -10.50 -4.98
CA GLY A 210 -10.75 -9.59 -6.08
C GLY A 210 -10.09 -9.98 -7.40
N ASN A 211 -10.70 -9.55 -8.50
CA ASN A 211 -10.21 -9.77 -9.85
C ASN A 211 -9.66 -8.45 -10.43
N PHE A 212 -8.45 -8.51 -10.98
CA PHE A 212 -7.72 -7.42 -11.60
C PHE A 212 -7.27 -7.85 -12.99
N PRO A 213 -8.17 -7.84 -14.00
CA PRO A 213 -7.90 -8.42 -15.31
C PRO A 213 -6.79 -7.69 -16.08
N ARG A 214 -6.40 -6.47 -15.64
CA ARG A 214 -5.26 -5.76 -16.21
C ARG A 214 -3.90 -6.34 -15.78
N LEU A 215 -3.83 -7.18 -14.74
CA LEU A 215 -2.58 -7.83 -14.33
C LEU A 215 -2.05 -8.79 -15.40
N VAL A 216 -2.89 -9.56 -16.09
CA VAL A 216 -2.43 -10.42 -17.21
C VAL A 216 -1.86 -9.61 -18.39
N GLN A 217 -2.41 -8.42 -18.64
CA GLN A 217 -1.90 -7.52 -19.69
C GLN A 217 -0.58 -6.89 -19.28
N ILE A 218 -0.47 -6.45 -18.02
CA ILE A 218 0.79 -5.96 -17.45
C ILE A 218 1.86 -7.06 -17.52
N TRP A 219 1.52 -8.31 -17.16
CA TRP A 219 2.44 -9.44 -17.30
C TRP A 219 2.90 -9.59 -18.74
N SER A 220 1.96 -9.69 -19.69
CA SER A 220 2.27 -9.91 -21.10
C SER A 220 3.17 -8.81 -21.67
N MET A 221 2.96 -7.57 -21.25
CA MET A 221 3.79 -6.44 -21.64
C MET A 221 5.20 -6.50 -21.03
N LEU A 222 5.32 -6.88 -19.75
CA LEU A 222 6.58 -6.84 -19.01
C LEU A 222 7.45 -8.07 -19.24
N GLU A 223 6.86 -9.26 -19.29
CA GLU A 223 7.57 -10.53 -19.44
C GLU A 223 7.58 -11.04 -20.88
N GLN A 224 6.88 -10.37 -21.80
CA GLN A 224 6.78 -10.77 -23.23
C GLN A 224 6.38 -12.24 -23.40
N SER A 225 5.54 -12.73 -22.50
CA SER A 225 5.08 -14.11 -22.44
C SER A 225 3.64 -14.16 -21.95
N LEU A 226 2.97 -15.26 -22.22
CA LEU A 226 1.69 -15.53 -21.59
C LEU A 226 1.90 -15.73 -20.09
N CYS A 227 0.92 -15.27 -19.31
CA CYS A 227 0.98 -15.38 -17.87
C CYS A 227 0.95 -16.85 -17.45
N PRO A 228 1.96 -17.33 -16.69
CA PRO A 228 2.10 -18.74 -16.37
C PRO A 228 1.05 -19.15 -15.33
N PRO A 229 0.59 -20.40 -15.37
CA PRO A 229 -0.24 -20.96 -14.30
C PRO A 229 0.57 -21.07 -13.00
N GLY A 230 -0.12 -21.18 -11.87
CA GLY A 230 0.51 -21.37 -10.55
C GLY A 230 0.63 -20.11 -9.70
N GLY A 231 0.16 -18.97 -10.24
CA GLY A 231 0.04 -17.72 -9.51
C GLY A 231 1.33 -16.93 -9.37
N GLN A 232 1.20 -15.61 -9.33
CA GLN A 232 2.29 -14.67 -9.14
C GLN A 232 2.17 -14.06 -7.75
N ALA A 233 3.29 -14.00 -7.02
CA ALA A 233 3.28 -13.33 -5.73
C ALA A 233 2.95 -11.84 -5.91
N VAL A 234 2.07 -11.34 -5.06
CA VAL A 234 1.69 -9.93 -4.97
C VAL A 234 1.70 -9.49 -3.51
N ALA A 235 1.93 -8.20 -3.28
CA ALA A 235 1.80 -7.58 -1.97
C ALA A 235 0.77 -6.44 -2.05
N PHE A 236 -0.08 -6.32 -1.04
CA PHE A 236 -1.03 -5.21 -0.94
C PHE A 236 -0.40 -3.97 -0.29
N ARG A 237 -1.15 -2.86 -0.19
CA ARG A 237 -0.80 -1.60 0.49
C ARG A 237 0.30 -0.74 -0.15
N GLY A 238 1.03 -1.28 -1.13
CA GLY A 238 2.03 -0.50 -1.88
C GLY A 238 3.24 -0.09 -1.03
N GLN A 239 3.61 -0.89 -0.02
CA GLN A 239 4.72 -0.58 0.88
C GLN A 239 5.85 -1.60 0.69
N PHE A 240 7.00 -1.14 0.21
CA PHE A 240 8.12 -2.02 -0.13
C PHE A 240 9.45 -1.27 -0.19
N LEU A 241 10.54 -2.04 -0.10
CA LEU A 241 11.90 -1.64 -0.41
C LEU A 241 12.30 -2.21 -1.77
N VAL A 242 13.01 -1.44 -2.58
CA VAL A 242 13.53 -1.90 -3.88
C VAL A 242 14.90 -1.28 -4.18
N SER A 243 15.77 -2.01 -4.87
CA SER A 243 17.06 -1.50 -5.34
C SER A 243 16.94 -0.74 -6.67
N ASN A 244 17.85 0.20 -6.93
CA ASN A 244 17.92 0.85 -8.24
C ASN A 244 18.21 -0.16 -9.36
N LYS A 245 18.95 -1.24 -9.09
CA LYS A 245 19.24 -2.31 -10.05
C LYS A 245 17.93 -2.93 -10.52
N ARG A 246 17.02 -3.26 -9.59
CA ARG A 246 15.68 -3.80 -9.93
C ARG A 246 14.80 -2.81 -10.68
N ILE A 247 14.79 -1.54 -10.29
CA ILE A 247 14.07 -0.50 -11.04
C ILE A 247 14.62 -0.40 -12.48
N LYS A 248 15.95 -0.40 -12.64
CA LYS A 248 16.60 -0.26 -13.95
C LYS A 248 16.51 -1.51 -14.83
N ARG A 249 16.04 -2.65 -14.32
CA ARG A 249 15.68 -3.83 -15.15
C ARG A 249 14.53 -3.53 -16.11
N ARG A 250 13.75 -2.46 -15.89
CA ARG A 250 12.75 -1.97 -16.84
C ARG A 250 13.21 -0.65 -17.44
N PRO A 251 13.05 -0.46 -18.76
CA PRO A 251 13.39 0.80 -19.39
C PRO A 251 12.43 1.92 -18.93
N LEU A 252 12.95 3.15 -18.85
CA LEU A 252 12.22 4.34 -18.38
C LEU A 252 10.84 4.53 -19.02
N HIS A 253 10.69 4.21 -20.32
CA HIS A 253 9.42 4.39 -21.02
C HIS A 253 8.27 3.56 -20.44
N ILE A 254 8.55 2.40 -19.81
CA ILE A 254 7.53 1.59 -19.13
C ILE A 254 6.96 2.33 -17.93
N TYR A 255 7.83 2.94 -17.12
CA TYR A 255 7.40 3.73 -15.96
C TYR A 255 6.63 4.98 -16.37
N LYS A 256 7.07 5.67 -17.45
CA LYS A 256 6.33 6.81 -18.03
C LYS A 256 4.95 6.40 -18.50
N TYR A 257 4.84 5.29 -19.24
CA TYR A 257 3.57 4.77 -19.71
C TYR A 257 2.60 4.47 -18.55
N PHE A 258 3.08 3.79 -17.50
CA PHE A 258 2.24 3.55 -16.33
C PHE A 258 1.86 4.82 -15.58
N TYR A 259 2.76 5.80 -15.49
CA TYR A 259 2.46 7.09 -14.88
C TYR A 259 1.35 7.81 -15.65
N GLU A 260 1.46 7.88 -16.98
CA GLU A 260 0.44 8.49 -17.84
C GLU A 260 -0.93 7.83 -17.68
N LEU A 261 -0.97 6.49 -17.64
CA LEU A 261 -2.22 5.75 -17.46
C LEU A 261 -2.85 5.96 -16.08
N ILE A 262 -2.05 5.92 -15.00
CA ILE A 262 -2.58 6.02 -13.64
C ILE A 262 -3.01 7.45 -13.29
N THR A 263 -2.46 8.47 -13.94
CA THR A 263 -2.86 9.88 -13.77
C THR A 263 -3.78 10.38 -14.88
N ALA A 264 -4.34 9.48 -15.69
CA ALA A 264 -5.22 9.84 -16.78
C ALA A 264 -6.43 10.64 -16.28
N ASN A 265 -6.94 11.54 -17.14
CA ASN A 265 -8.12 12.33 -16.83
C ASN A 265 -9.40 11.48 -16.91
N THR A 266 -10.51 12.01 -16.40
CA THR A 266 -11.80 11.30 -16.32
C THR A 266 -12.39 10.86 -17.66
N SER A 267 -11.98 11.47 -18.79
CA SER A 267 -12.47 11.08 -20.12
C SER A 267 -11.74 9.87 -20.69
N HIS A 268 -10.58 9.51 -20.13
CA HIS A 268 -9.81 8.35 -20.57
C HIS A 268 -10.57 7.04 -20.36
N TRP A 269 -10.45 6.12 -21.33
CA TRP A 269 -11.20 4.86 -21.37
C TRP A 269 -10.96 3.96 -20.15
N LEU A 270 -9.80 4.09 -19.50
CA LEU A 270 -9.42 3.33 -18.31
C LEU A 270 -10.33 3.62 -17.08
N HIS A 271 -11.01 4.77 -17.04
CA HIS A 271 -12.01 5.03 -16.00
C HIS A 271 -13.32 4.27 -16.22
N ARG A 272 -13.50 3.65 -17.39
CA ARG A 272 -14.64 2.79 -17.74
C ARG A 272 -14.32 1.30 -17.61
N ASP A 273 -13.13 0.96 -17.15
CA ASP A 273 -12.69 -0.41 -17.00
C ASP A 273 -13.61 -1.20 -16.05
N ILE A 274 -13.66 -2.52 -16.23
CA ILE A 274 -14.63 -3.39 -15.54
C ILE A 274 -14.56 -3.14 -14.03
N ARG A 275 -15.68 -2.63 -13.50
CA ARG A 275 -15.81 -2.31 -12.09
C ARG A 275 -15.73 -3.61 -11.31
N SER A 276 -14.74 -3.73 -10.44
CA SER A 276 -14.95 -4.52 -9.23
C SER A 276 -16.14 -3.88 -8.50
N LEU A 277 -17.09 -4.70 -8.05
CA LEU A 277 -18.36 -4.29 -7.42
C LEU A 277 -18.18 -3.28 -6.26
N PHE A 278 -16.95 -3.12 -5.76
CA PHE A 278 -16.61 -2.34 -4.58
C PHE A 278 -15.91 -1.00 -4.87
N PHE A 279 -15.58 -0.67 -6.13
CA PHE A 279 -14.78 0.52 -6.43
C PHE A 279 -15.42 1.43 -7.50
N LYS A 280 -15.64 2.69 -7.14
CA LYS A 280 -15.86 3.78 -8.09
C LYS A 280 -14.50 4.30 -8.55
N SER A 281 -14.21 4.20 -9.84
CA SER A 281 -12.98 4.75 -10.42
C SER A 281 -13.06 6.28 -10.45
N THR A 282 -12.15 6.95 -9.75
CA THR A 282 -11.96 8.41 -9.78
C THR A 282 -10.49 8.73 -10.11
N PRO A 283 -10.13 9.96 -10.53
CA PRO A 283 -8.74 10.31 -10.83
C PRO A 283 -7.78 10.14 -9.65
N ASP A 284 -8.23 10.40 -8.42
CA ASP A 284 -7.46 10.22 -7.19
C ASP A 284 -7.43 8.76 -6.71
N ASN A 285 -8.45 7.97 -7.07
CA ASN A 285 -8.60 6.56 -6.71
C ASN A 285 -8.99 5.67 -7.90
N PRO A 286 -8.15 5.56 -8.96
CA PRO A 286 -8.51 4.78 -10.14
C PRO A 286 -8.37 3.27 -9.87
N ILE A 287 -9.22 2.47 -10.50
CA ILE A 287 -9.11 0.99 -10.46
C ILE A 287 -7.73 0.52 -10.93
N PHE A 288 -7.18 1.19 -11.95
CA PHE A 288 -5.83 0.91 -12.40
C PHE A 288 -4.77 1.18 -11.33
N GLY A 289 -4.98 2.13 -10.41
CA GLY A 289 -4.09 2.33 -9.27
C GLY A 289 -4.02 1.13 -8.34
N HIS A 290 -5.15 0.48 -8.08
CA HIS A 290 -5.18 -0.80 -7.33
C HIS A 290 -4.55 -1.97 -8.10
N THR A 291 -4.59 -1.91 -9.45
CA THR A 291 -3.88 -2.87 -10.30
C THR A 291 -2.37 -2.66 -10.18
N ILE A 292 -1.91 -1.41 -10.27
CA ILE A 292 -0.50 -1.04 -10.12
C ILE A 292 0.03 -1.46 -8.74
N GLU A 293 -0.72 -1.20 -7.67
CA GLU A 293 -0.40 -1.66 -6.30
C GLU A 293 -0.05 -3.15 -6.24
N ARG A 294 -0.81 -3.99 -6.93
CA ARG A 294 -0.59 -5.44 -6.97
C ARG A 294 0.52 -5.88 -7.91
N SER A 295 0.94 -4.99 -8.81
CA SER A 295 1.92 -5.30 -9.85
C SER A 295 3.36 -5.01 -9.46
N TRP A 296 3.64 -4.42 -8.29
CA TRP A 296 5.00 -4.04 -7.90
C TRP A 296 5.99 -5.20 -7.91
N THR A 297 5.57 -6.36 -7.41
CA THR A 297 6.33 -7.62 -7.49
C THR A 297 6.63 -8.01 -8.94
N ILE A 298 5.67 -7.83 -9.86
CA ILE A 298 5.84 -8.11 -11.30
C ILE A 298 6.82 -7.12 -11.94
N LEU A 299 6.61 -5.82 -11.71
CA LEU A 299 7.45 -4.72 -12.18
C LEU A 299 8.92 -4.96 -11.81
N PHE A 300 9.17 -5.39 -10.58
CA PHE A 300 10.52 -5.60 -10.04
C PHE A 300 10.96 -7.06 -10.04
N LYS A 301 10.33 -7.94 -10.83
CA LYS A 301 10.75 -9.36 -11.00
C LYS A 301 10.90 -10.15 -9.69
N CYS A 302 10.03 -9.90 -8.72
CA CYS A 302 9.92 -10.59 -7.43
C CYS A 302 8.53 -11.21 -7.28
N TYR A 303 8.14 -12.00 -8.28
CA TYR A 303 6.80 -12.54 -8.44
C TYR A 303 6.74 -14.07 -8.26
N GLN A 304 7.83 -14.68 -7.79
CA GLN A 304 7.90 -16.12 -7.56
C GLN A 304 6.80 -16.55 -6.57
N PRO A 305 6.04 -17.62 -6.87
CA PRO A 305 4.90 -18.03 -6.03
C PRO A 305 5.29 -18.28 -4.57
N ASP A 306 6.50 -18.79 -4.34
CA ASP A 306 7.02 -19.18 -3.03
C ASP A 306 7.38 -17.98 -2.11
N LEU A 307 7.31 -16.74 -2.61
CA LEU A 307 7.59 -15.54 -1.82
C LEU A 307 6.66 -15.47 -0.58
N TYR A 308 5.41 -15.89 -0.72
CA TYR A 308 4.47 -15.93 0.40
C TYR A 308 4.96 -16.85 1.51
N GLU A 309 5.29 -18.11 1.18
CA GLU A 309 5.79 -19.11 2.12
C GLU A 309 7.13 -18.71 2.75
N ARG A 310 8.00 -18.06 1.98
CA ARG A 310 9.28 -17.52 2.47
C ARG A 310 9.07 -16.37 3.46
N CYS A 311 8.12 -15.47 3.19
CA CYS A 311 7.76 -14.40 4.13
C CYS A 311 7.17 -14.90 5.45
N GLN A 312 6.52 -16.07 5.47
CA GLN A 312 6.08 -16.72 6.72
C GLN A 312 7.27 -17.22 7.56
N ARG A 313 8.37 -17.60 6.89
CA ARG A 313 9.61 -18.09 7.51
C ARG A 313 10.66 -17.00 7.76
N ARG A 314 10.27 -15.72 7.69
CA ARG A 314 11.16 -14.55 7.87
C ARG A 314 12.24 -14.40 6.78
N GLU A 315 11.98 -14.88 5.57
CA GLU A 315 12.84 -14.72 4.39
C GLU A 315 12.14 -13.86 3.34
N CYS A 316 11.70 -12.67 3.71
CA CYS A 316 10.74 -11.90 2.93
C CYS A 316 11.41 -10.96 1.91
N ALA A 317 12.24 -11.50 1.02
CA ALA A 317 12.97 -10.69 0.03
C ALA A 317 13.31 -11.47 -1.25
N CYS A 318 13.42 -10.74 -2.34
CA CYS A 318 14.15 -11.18 -3.53
C CYS A 318 15.48 -10.45 -3.59
N PHE A 319 16.55 -11.15 -3.95
CA PHE A 319 17.90 -10.61 -4.00
C PHE A 319 18.28 -10.20 -5.41
N ASP A 320 19.13 -9.19 -5.55
CA ASP A 320 19.73 -8.89 -6.84
C ASP A 320 20.64 -10.04 -7.26
N GLU A 321 20.57 -10.43 -8.53
CA GLU A 321 21.56 -11.34 -9.12
C GLU A 321 22.93 -10.65 -9.05
N SER A 322 23.95 -11.46 -8.77
CA SER A 322 25.34 -10.99 -8.59
C SER A 322 25.94 -10.46 -9.88
#